data_AF-A0AAX3E592-F1
#
_entry.id   AF-A0AAX3E592-F1
#
_cell.length_a   1.000
_cell.length_b   1.000
_cell.length_c   1.000
_cell.angle_alpha   90.00
_cell.angle_beta   90.00
_cell.angle_gamma   90.00
#
_symmetry.space_group_name_H-M   'P 1'
#
loop_
_entity.id
_entity.type
_entity.pdbx_description
1 polymer ?
#
loop_
_entity_poly.entity_id
_entity_poly.type
_entity_poly.pdbx_seq_one_letter_code
_entity_poly.pdbx_strand_id
1 'polypeptide(L)'
;MNEREPGEGRGRRQRGRPRVRRMIGDQGAFRCFGPLCGGPDEFVVVLPEEVEALRLVDLQGLEQEEAAAALGVSRKTLWRDLHEARTKVADALVHGKTIRIVGCDRRREEGCPDDEDASFDPAPG
;
A
#
# COMPACT_ATOMS: atom_id res chain seq x y z
N MET A 1 -39.53 33.58 28.32
CA MET A 1 -38.19 33.70 27.69
C MET A 1 -37.57 32.32 27.76
N ASN A 2 -37.53 31.61 26.64
CA ASN A 2 -37.12 30.21 26.57
C ASN A 2 -35.58 30.09 26.59
N GLU A 3 -35.09 29.28 27.52
CA GLU A 3 -34.16 28.14 27.36
C GLU A 3 -33.08 28.20 26.26
N ARG A 4 -31.82 27.92 26.64
CA ARG A 4 -31.02 26.84 26.05
C ARG A 4 -29.73 26.61 26.84
N GLU A 5 -29.61 25.42 27.42
CA GLU A 5 -28.37 24.87 27.96
C GLU A 5 -27.44 24.41 26.82
N PRO A 6 -26.11 24.54 26.94
CA PRO A 6 -25.17 24.03 25.95
C PRO A 6 -24.96 22.52 26.15
N GLY A 7 -25.49 21.71 25.23
CA GLY A 7 -25.32 20.26 25.21
C GLY A 7 -23.89 19.82 24.89
N GLU A 8 -23.31 19.02 25.77
CA GLU A 8 -22.07 18.26 25.55
C GLU A 8 -22.26 17.18 24.48
N GLY A 9 -21.78 17.44 23.27
CA GLY A 9 -21.70 16.45 22.18
C GLY A 9 -20.41 15.62 22.24
N ARG A 10 -20.35 14.57 23.05
CA ARG A 10 -19.27 13.57 22.97
C ARG A 10 -19.48 12.67 21.76
N GLY A 11 -18.99 13.10 20.59
CA GLY A 11 -18.92 12.28 19.39
C GLY A 11 -18.05 11.04 19.63
N ARG A 12 -18.70 9.89 19.87
CA ARG A 12 -18.03 8.59 19.94
C ARG A 12 -17.45 8.31 18.55
N ARG A 13 -16.13 8.48 18.39
CA ARG A 13 -15.40 8.06 17.18
C ARG A 13 -15.63 6.55 17.02
N GLN A 14 -16.56 6.17 16.16
CA GLN A 14 -16.76 4.78 15.78
C GLN A 14 -15.47 4.32 15.11
N ARG A 15 -14.67 3.56 15.85
CA ARG A 15 -13.60 2.76 15.27
C ARG A 15 -14.30 1.82 14.30
N GLY A 16 -14.13 2.08 13.00
CA GLY A 16 -14.71 1.27 11.95
C GLY A 16 -14.41 -0.21 12.18
N ARG A 17 -15.28 -1.08 11.68
CA ARG A 17 -15.13 -2.54 11.78
C ARG A 17 -13.69 -2.93 11.43
N PRO A 18 -12.98 -3.67 12.30
CA PRO A 18 -11.60 -4.09 12.04
C PRO A 18 -11.46 -4.76 10.67
N ARG A 19 -10.36 -4.46 9.97
CA ARG A 19 -10.06 -5.10 8.68
C ARG A 19 -9.92 -6.61 8.92
N VAL A 20 -10.60 -7.42 8.10
CA VAL A 20 -10.45 -8.88 8.13
C VAL A 20 -9.03 -9.22 7.66
N ARG A 21 -8.41 -10.24 8.27
CA ARG A 21 -7.11 -10.76 7.80
C ARG A 21 -7.24 -11.23 6.36
N ARG A 22 -6.31 -10.81 5.50
CA ARG A 22 -6.26 -11.17 4.08
C ARG A 22 -5.15 -12.19 3.85
N MET A 23 -5.33 -13.10 2.90
CA MET A 23 -4.28 -14.02 2.48
C MET A 23 -3.32 -13.28 1.56
N ILE A 24 -2.02 -13.36 1.82
CA ILE A 24 -0.99 -12.66 1.05
C ILE A 24 -0.06 -13.72 0.46
N GLY A 25 0.08 -13.73 -0.87
CA GLY A 25 0.83 -14.76 -1.59
C GLY A 25 2.34 -14.71 -1.39
N ASP A 26 2.89 -13.54 -1.05
CA ASP A 26 4.31 -13.35 -0.78
C ASP A 26 4.57 -13.00 0.70
N GLN A 27 5.39 -13.81 1.37
CA GLN A 27 5.85 -13.59 2.74
C GLN A 27 7.22 -12.86 2.78
N GLY A 28 7.75 -12.45 1.62
CA GLY A 28 8.99 -11.69 1.51
C GLY A 28 8.96 -10.39 2.32
N ALA A 29 10.14 -9.94 2.76
CA ALA A 29 10.28 -8.65 3.43
C ALA A 29 9.89 -7.52 2.47
N PHE A 30 8.73 -6.90 2.72
CA PHE A 30 8.27 -5.76 1.94
C PHE A 30 9.36 -4.67 1.88
N ARG A 31 9.61 -4.17 0.67
CA ARG A 31 10.61 -3.12 0.43
C ARG A 31 9.94 -1.75 0.38
N CYS A 32 10.66 -0.74 0.83
CA CYS A 32 10.23 0.64 0.70
C CYS A 32 10.81 1.20 -0.62
N PHE A 33 10.07 2.07 -1.31
CA PHE A 33 10.48 2.67 -2.58
C PHE A 33 10.56 4.19 -2.44
N GLY A 34 11.52 4.84 -3.08
CA GLY A 34 11.66 6.29 -3.05
C GLY A 34 12.33 6.84 -4.31
N PRO A 35 12.21 8.15 -4.55
CA PRO A 35 12.85 8.79 -5.70
C PRO A 35 14.37 8.82 -5.54
N LEU A 36 15.09 8.55 -6.63
CA LEU A 36 16.56 8.55 -6.66
C LEU A 36 17.16 9.97 -6.57
N CYS A 37 16.46 10.98 -7.07
CA CYS A 37 16.94 12.36 -7.13
C CYS A 37 16.82 13.15 -5.82
N GLY A 38 16.42 12.50 -4.71
CA GLY A 38 16.07 13.18 -3.47
C GLY A 38 14.68 13.79 -3.55
N GLY A 39 13.73 13.19 -2.82
CA GLY A 39 12.35 13.66 -2.73
C GLY A 39 12.08 14.39 -1.41
N PRO A 40 10.90 15.02 -1.27
CA PRO A 40 10.43 15.50 0.03
C PRO A 40 10.42 14.34 1.05
N ASP A 41 10.57 14.66 2.35
CA ASP A 41 10.47 13.70 3.46
C ASP A 41 9.03 13.16 3.68
N GLU A 42 8.14 13.41 2.72
CA GLU A 42 6.78 12.89 2.70
C GLU A 42 6.74 11.44 2.19
N PHE A 43 5.81 10.67 2.75
CA PHE A 43 5.60 9.29 2.36
C PHE A 43 4.12 8.91 2.32
N VAL A 44 3.79 7.98 1.43
CA VAL A 44 2.50 7.31 1.40
C VAL A 44 2.64 5.93 2.03
N VAL A 45 1.64 5.52 2.83
CA VAL A 45 1.63 4.21 3.47
C VAL A 45 0.75 3.25 2.69
N VAL A 46 1.36 2.22 2.14
CA VAL A 46 0.69 1.14 1.40
C VAL A 46 0.67 -0.11 2.27
N LEU A 47 -0.46 -0.80 2.29
CA LEU A 47 -0.61 -2.03 3.05
C LEU A 47 -0.16 -3.25 2.22
N PRO A 48 0.39 -4.30 2.84
CA PRO A 48 0.69 -5.57 2.18
C PRO A 48 -0.43 -6.10 1.29
N GLU A 49 -1.66 -6.03 1.77
CA GLU A 49 -2.86 -6.43 1.03
C GLU A 49 -3.16 -5.59 -0.21
N GLU A 50 -2.81 -4.30 -0.17
CA GLU A 50 -2.98 -3.38 -1.29
C GLU A 50 -1.95 -3.70 -2.38
N VAL A 51 -0.73 -4.02 -1.99
CA VAL A 51 0.33 -4.49 -2.91
C VAL A 51 -0.07 -5.79 -3.58
N GLU A 52 -0.60 -6.74 -2.80
CA GLU A 52 -1.04 -8.02 -3.34
C GLU A 52 -2.24 -7.86 -4.27
N ALA A 53 -3.17 -6.96 -3.96
CA ALA A 53 -4.28 -6.65 -4.85
C ALA A 53 -3.79 -6.08 -6.20
N LEU A 54 -2.84 -5.13 -6.18
CA LEU A 54 -2.19 -4.60 -7.38
C LEU A 54 -1.50 -5.73 -8.16
N ARG A 55 -0.78 -6.64 -7.48
CA ARG A 55 -0.13 -7.78 -8.14
C ARG A 55 -1.11 -8.68 -8.87
N LEU A 56 -2.18 -9.09 -8.20
CA LEU A 56 -3.16 -10.02 -8.79
C LEU A 56 -3.91 -9.39 -9.97
N VAL A 57 -4.41 -8.17 -9.81
CA VAL A 57 -5.26 -7.55 -10.84
C VAL A 57 -4.45 -6.82 -11.91
N ASP A 58 -3.52 -5.95 -11.51
CA ASP A 58 -2.82 -5.06 -12.45
C ASP A 58 -1.62 -5.74 -13.12
N LEU A 59 -0.94 -6.68 -12.45
CA LEU A 59 0.22 -7.38 -13.03
C LEU A 59 -0.13 -8.77 -13.59
N GLN A 60 -0.97 -9.54 -12.90
CA GLN A 60 -1.34 -10.89 -13.35
C GLN A 60 -2.62 -10.92 -14.19
N GLY A 61 -3.36 -9.80 -14.28
CA GLY A 61 -4.56 -9.70 -15.10
C GLY A 61 -5.74 -10.54 -14.62
N LEU A 62 -5.76 -10.95 -13.34
CA LEU A 62 -6.89 -11.68 -12.76
C LEU A 62 -8.15 -10.81 -12.72
N GLU A 63 -9.29 -11.44 -12.91
CA GLU A 63 -10.57 -10.79 -12.70
C GLU A 63 -10.74 -10.40 -11.23
N GLN A 64 -11.46 -9.30 -10.96
CA GLN A 64 -11.65 -8.80 -9.58
C GLN A 64 -12.32 -9.84 -8.67
N GLU A 65 -13.14 -10.71 -9.22
CA GLU A 65 -13.79 -11.78 -8.45
C GLU A 65 -12.78 -12.84 -8.00
N GLU A 66 -11.88 -13.24 -8.89
CA GLU A 66 -10.84 -14.23 -8.63
C GLU A 66 -9.79 -13.68 -7.64
N ALA A 67 -9.36 -12.44 -7.83
CA ALA A 67 -8.44 -11.78 -6.93
C ALA A 67 -9.05 -11.58 -5.52
N ALA A 68 -10.35 -11.28 -5.43
CA ALA A 68 -11.03 -11.12 -4.15
C ALA A 68 -11.11 -12.46 -3.40
N ALA A 69 -11.40 -13.54 -4.12
CA ALA A 69 -11.37 -14.89 -3.57
C ALA A 69 -9.97 -15.28 -3.11
N ALA A 70 -8.92 -14.99 -3.90
CA ALA A 70 -7.53 -15.26 -3.56
C ALA A 70 -7.05 -14.52 -2.29
N LEU A 71 -7.52 -13.28 -2.08
CA LEU A 71 -7.23 -12.49 -0.88
C LEU A 71 -8.14 -12.82 0.32
N GLY A 72 -9.20 -13.61 0.13
CA GLY A 72 -10.19 -13.94 1.16
C GLY A 72 -11.10 -12.78 1.56
N VAL A 73 -11.41 -11.88 0.62
CA VAL A 73 -12.24 -10.67 0.86
C VAL A 73 -13.42 -10.56 -0.08
N SER A 74 -14.34 -9.64 0.23
CA SER A 74 -15.44 -9.33 -0.69
C SER A 74 -14.94 -8.54 -1.91
N ARG A 75 -15.62 -8.67 -3.06
CA ARG A 75 -15.35 -7.86 -4.27
C ARG A 75 -15.31 -6.36 -3.97
N LYS A 76 -16.24 -5.87 -3.13
CA LYS A 76 -16.28 -4.46 -2.71
C LYS A 76 -15.05 -4.04 -1.91
N THR A 77 -14.55 -4.93 -1.05
CA THR A 77 -13.34 -4.70 -0.26
C THR A 77 -12.12 -4.64 -1.16
N LEU A 78 -11.97 -5.61 -2.08
CA LEU A 78 -10.90 -5.62 -3.07
C LEU A 78 -10.90 -4.32 -3.89
N TRP A 79 -12.08 -3.93 -4.41
CA TRP A 79 -12.21 -2.72 -5.20
C TRP A 79 -11.72 -1.48 -4.43
N ARG A 80 -12.07 -1.38 -3.14
CA ARG A 80 -11.61 -0.27 -2.29
C ARG A 80 -10.10 -0.33 -2.06
N ASP A 81 -9.56 -1.51 -1.77
CA ASP A 81 -8.13 -1.70 -1.55
C ASP A 81 -7.33 -1.35 -2.83
N LEU A 82 -7.76 -1.80 -4.00
CA LEU A 82 -7.18 -1.43 -5.31
C LEU A 82 -7.23 0.08 -5.56
N HIS A 83 -8.39 0.70 -5.31
CA HIS A 83 -8.56 2.13 -5.53
C HIS A 83 -7.65 2.97 -4.61
N GLU A 84 -7.58 2.61 -3.32
CA GLU A 84 -6.67 3.23 -2.36
C GLU A 84 -5.20 3.02 -2.78
N ALA A 85 -4.83 1.79 -3.17
CA ALA A 85 -3.48 1.45 -3.61
C ALA A 85 -3.03 2.28 -4.82
N ARG A 86 -3.84 2.29 -5.89
CA ARG A 86 -3.54 3.03 -7.12
C ARG A 86 -3.41 4.53 -6.87
N THR A 87 -4.28 5.09 -6.03
CA THR A 87 -4.24 6.51 -5.67
C THR A 87 -2.95 6.86 -4.92
N LYS A 88 -2.54 6.04 -3.95
CA LYS A 88 -1.29 6.24 -3.20
C LYS A 88 -0.06 6.14 -4.10
N VAL A 89 -0.01 5.14 -4.97
CA VAL A 89 1.09 4.95 -5.92
C VAL A 89 1.17 6.14 -6.88
N ALA A 90 0.03 6.58 -7.43
CA ALA A 90 -0.02 7.76 -8.29
C ALA A 90 0.44 9.03 -7.55
N ASP A 91 -0.01 9.25 -6.31
CA ASP A 91 0.41 10.39 -5.47
C ASP A 91 1.93 10.38 -5.23
N ALA A 92 2.51 9.21 -4.96
CA ALA A 92 3.95 9.08 -4.80
C ALA A 92 4.72 9.37 -6.08
N LEU A 93 4.27 8.88 -7.23
CA LEU A 93 4.93 9.11 -8.52
C LEU A 93 4.83 10.57 -8.98
N VAL A 94 3.68 11.22 -8.77
CA VAL A 94 3.45 12.61 -9.21
C VAL A 94 4.17 13.62 -8.32
N HIS A 95 4.17 13.41 -7.00
CA HIS A 95 4.76 14.36 -6.05
C HIS A 95 6.15 13.95 -5.55
N GLY A 96 6.72 12.84 -6.06
CA GLY A 96 8.02 12.34 -5.64
C GLY A 96 8.05 11.87 -4.18
N LYS A 97 6.93 11.36 -3.65
CA LYS A 97 6.89 10.87 -2.26
C LYS A 97 7.47 9.46 -2.16
N THR A 98 7.95 9.11 -0.97
CA THR A 98 8.41 7.74 -0.67
C THR A 98 7.19 6.82 -0.49
N ILE A 99 7.21 5.62 -1.06
CA ILE A 99 6.22 4.58 -0.80
C ILE A 99 6.75 3.69 0.33
N ARG A 100 6.06 3.73 1.48
CA ARG A 100 6.36 2.88 2.63
C ARG A 100 5.33 1.76 2.72
N ILE A 101 5.78 0.52 2.59
CA ILE A 101 4.92 -0.64 2.78
C ILE A 101 4.91 -1.03 4.27
N VAL A 102 3.73 -1.27 4.85
CA VAL A 102 3.63 -1.73 6.25
C VAL A 102 4.29 -3.10 6.40
N GLY A 103 5.19 -3.25 7.37
CA GLY A 103 6.05 -4.45 7.52
C GLY A 103 7.40 -4.34 6.82
N CYS A 104 7.68 -3.21 6.13
CA CYS A 104 9.04 -2.83 5.76
C CYS A 104 9.78 -2.34 7.04
N ASP A 105 10.54 -3.25 7.66
CA ASP A 105 11.34 -2.96 8.86
C ASP A 105 12.77 -2.48 8.54
N ARG A 106 13.11 -2.35 7.24
CA ARG A 106 14.42 -1.86 6.82
C ARG A 106 14.56 -0.39 7.20
N ARG A 107 15.30 -0.14 8.27
CA ARG A 107 15.76 1.18 8.68
C ARG A 107 16.69 1.69 7.58
N ARG A 108 16.58 2.98 7.19
CA ARG A 108 17.38 3.68 6.16
C ARG A 108 18.93 3.57 6.31
N GLU A 109 19.46 2.81 7.27
CA GLU A 109 20.90 2.76 7.60
C GLU A 109 21.69 1.75 6.76
N GLU A 110 21.01 0.84 6.06
CA GLU A 110 21.60 0.08 4.96
C GLU A 110 20.57 0.13 3.83
N GLY A 111 20.96 0.66 2.67
CA GLY A 111 20.08 0.84 1.53
C GLY A 111 19.32 -0.43 1.14
N CYS A 112 18.36 -0.31 0.23
CA CYS A 112 18.09 -1.48 -0.60
C CYS A 112 19.44 -1.87 -1.21
N PRO A 113 19.88 -3.15 -1.14
CA PRO A 113 21.13 -3.54 -1.78
C PRO A 113 21.06 -2.99 -3.20
N ASP A 114 21.98 -2.07 -3.51
CA ASP A 114 22.11 -1.58 -4.86
C ASP A 114 22.25 -2.81 -5.75
N ASP A 115 21.53 -2.85 -6.86
CA ASP A 115 21.62 -3.93 -7.86
C ASP A 115 23.00 -3.93 -8.56
N GLU A 116 24.10 -3.70 -7.83
CA GLU A 116 25.49 -3.77 -8.30
C GLU A 116 26.00 -5.21 -8.47
N ASP A 117 25.12 -6.20 -8.41
CA ASP A 117 25.43 -7.60 -8.78
C ASP A 117 24.54 -8.13 -9.91
N ALA A 118 23.70 -7.29 -10.54
CA ALA A 118 23.15 -7.61 -11.84
C ALA A 118 24.24 -7.36 -12.90
N SER A 119 25.23 -8.26 -12.90
CA SER A 119 26.09 -8.52 -14.04
C SER A 119 25.19 -8.77 -15.25
N PHE A 120 24.89 -7.69 -15.96
CA PHE A 120 24.44 -7.77 -17.33
C PHE A 120 25.65 -8.29 -18.09
N ASP A 121 25.77 -9.62 -18.21
CA ASP A 121 26.60 -10.25 -19.24
C ASP A 121 25.85 -10.03 -20.56
N PRO A 122 26.22 -9.05 -21.42
CA PRO A 122 25.78 -9.11 -22.79
C PRO A 122 26.44 -10.36 -23.39
N ALA A 123 25.64 -11.41 -23.60
CA ALA A 123 26.07 -12.58 -24.34
C ALA A 123 26.78 -12.14 -25.63
N PRO A 124 27.98 -12.65 -25.95
CA PRO A 124 28.64 -12.29 -27.19
C PRO A 124 27.85 -12.86 -28.37
N GLY A 125 27.43 -11.97 -29.27
CA GLY A 125 27.01 -12.30 -30.63
C GLY A 125 28.20 -12.34 -31.58
#